data_AF-A0AA44Q6H7-F1
#
_entry.id   AF-A0AA44Q6H7-F1
#
_cell.length_a   1.000
_cell.length_b   1.000
_cell.length_c   1.000
_cell.angle_alpha   90.00
_cell.angle_beta   90.00
_cell.angle_gamma   90.00
#
_symmetry.space_group_name_H-M   'P 1'
#
loop_
_entity.id
_entity.type
_entity.pdbx_description
1 polymer ?
#
loop_
_entity_poly.entity_id
_entity_poly.type
_entity_poly.pdbx_seq_one_letter_code
_entity_poly.pdbx_strand_id
1 'polypeptide(L)'
;MIFINVFKIVLGIIFLKSSLTKVKKIYQFYKAIEDYRFIKQKLLIFVVPLLIVIENMLALCLIFPVNPVLFLILGASLQLFYIVLLFFNTGKNFTNNCQCFSLNAPGNVTGKNISVNVLLLISIVLIYGWLINIGIE
;
A
#
# COMPACT_ATOMS: atom_id res chain seq x y z
N MET A 1 -15.93 -8.57 -17.26
CA MET A 1 -14.55 -9.10 -17.22
C MET A 1 -13.52 -8.11 -17.78
N ILE A 2 -13.68 -7.59 -19.00
CA ILE A 2 -12.74 -6.62 -19.62
C ILE A 2 -12.50 -5.39 -18.73
N PHE A 3 -13.56 -4.75 -18.23
CA PHE A 3 -13.44 -3.58 -17.34
C PHE A 3 -12.61 -3.87 -16.08
N ILE A 4 -12.80 -5.04 -15.46
CA ILE A 4 -12.07 -5.43 -14.25
C ILE A 4 -10.59 -5.63 -14.54
N ASN A 5 -10.25 -6.22 -15.69
CA ASN A 5 -8.86 -6.36 -16.11
C ASN A 5 -8.20 -5.00 -16.34
N VAL A 6 -8.91 -4.04 -16.95
CA VAL A 6 -8.42 -2.66 -17.11
C VAL A 6 -8.17 -2.01 -15.74
N PHE A 7 -9.13 -2.12 -14.81
CA PHE A 7 -8.96 -1.60 -13.45
C PHE A 7 -7.79 -2.25 -12.71
N LYS A 8 -7.64 -3.57 -12.82
CA LYS A 8 -6.50 -4.30 -12.26
C LYS A 8 -5.16 -3.77 -12.79
N ILE A 9 -5.04 -3.57 -14.10
CA ILE A 9 -3.83 -3.02 -14.72
C ILE A 9 -3.53 -1.61 -14.19
N VAL A 10 -4.54 -0.73 -14.13
CA VAL A 10 -4.38 0.64 -13.60
C VAL A 10 -3.91 0.62 -12.14
N LEU A 11 -4.54 -0.18 -11.29
CA LEU A 11 -4.11 -0.34 -9.90
C LEU A 11 -2.70 -0.93 -9.82
N GLY A 12 -2.38 -1.92 -10.65
CA GLY A 12 -1.06 -2.53 -10.71
C GLY A 12 0.03 -1.51 -11.01
N ILE A 13 -0.21 -0.61 -11.97
CA ILE A 13 0.70 0.50 -12.30
C ILE A 13 0.87 1.47 -11.13
N ILE A 14 -0.21 1.79 -10.40
CA ILE A 14 -0.17 2.68 -9.22
C ILE A 14 0.72 2.06 -8.13
N PHE A 15 0.47 0.79 -7.78
CA PHE A 15 1.26 0.04 -6.81
C PHE A 15 2.72 -0.10 -7.26
N LEU A 16 2.97 -0.39 -8.54
CA LEU A 16 4.31 -0.53 -9.10
C LEU A 16 5.10 0.78 -9.00
N LYS A 17 4.50 1.91 -9.41
CA LYS A 17 5.15 3.23 -9.34
C LYS A 17 5.46 3.64 -7.90
N SER A 18 4.53 3.39 -6.97
CA SER A 18 4.72 3.67 -5.55
C SER A 18 5.85 2.83 -4.97
N SER A 19 5.83 1.53 -5.24
CA SER A 19 6.84 0.59 -4.75
C SER A 19 8.23 0.87 -5.34
N LEU A 20 8.35 1.13 -6.64
CA LEU A 20 9.63 1.49 -7.27
C LEU A 20 10.24 2.75 -6.66
N THR A 21 9.41 3.71 -6.26
CA THR A 21 9.87 4.91 -5.56
C THR A 21 10.46 4.56 -4.20
N LYS A 22 9.84 3.62 -3.46
CA LYS A 22 10.32 3.12 -2.16
C LYS A 22 11.59 2.30 -2.29
N VAL A 23 11.70 1.42 -3.29
CA VAL A 23 12.91 0.64 -3.59
C VAL A 23 14.10 1.55 -3.93
N LYS A 24 13.89 2.60 -4.72
CA LYS A 24 14.96 3.56 -5.06
C LYS A 24 15.43 4.39 -3.86
N LYS A 25 14.59 4.53 -2.83
CA LYS A 25 14.80 5.44 -1.69
C LYS A 25 14.52 4.75 -0.36
N ILE A 26 15.06 3.55 -0.18
CA ILE A 26 14.77 2.68 0.99
C ILE A 26 15.06 3.40 2.32
N TYR A 27 16.23 4.05 2.44
CA TYR A 27 16.58 4.76 3.68
C TYR A 27 15.64 5.94 3.98
N GLN A 28 15.19 6.66 2.95
CA GLN A 28 14.21 7.74 3.13
C GLN A 28 12.84 7.19 3.52
N PHE A 29 12.45 6.04 2.97
CA PHE A 29 11.22 5.36 3.36
C PHE A 29 11.30 4.84 4.80
N TYR A 30 12.46 4.32 5.22
CA TYR A 30 12.73 3.97 6.61
C TYR A 30 12.51 5.16 7.54
N LYS A 31 13.12 6.32 7.23
CA LYS A 31 12.94 7.55 8.01
C LYS A 31 11.49 8.04 8.01
N ALA A 32 10.81 7.95 6.87
CA ALA A 32 9.41 8.28 6.76
C ALA A 32 8.55 7.43 7.71
N ILE A 33 8.77 6.11 7.80
CA ILE A 33 8.02 5.23 8.72
C ILE A 33 8.46 5.43 10.19
N GLU A 34 9.74 5.68 10.44
CA GLU A 34 10.28 5.99 11.78
C GLU A 34 9.60 7.22 12.39
N ASP A 35 9.36 8.26 11.58
CA ASP A 35 8.72 9.51 12.01
C ASP A 35 7.30 9.29 12.60
N TYR A 36 6.56 8.28 12.14
CA TYR A 36 5.24 7.94 12.68
C TYR A 36 5.29 7.37 14.10
N ARG A 37 6.47 6.95 14.59
CA ARG A 37 6.69 6.35 15.92
C ARG A 37 5.73 5.20 16.26
N PHE A 38 5.18 4.53 15.25
CA PHE A 38 4.23 3.43 15.40
C PHE A 38 4.93 2.09 15.63
N ILE A 39 6.13 1.92 15.08
CA ILE A 39 6.93 0.70 15.15
C ILE A 39 8.19 0.97 15.97
N LYS A 40 8.56 0.02 16.84
CA LYS A 40 9.82 0.09 17.60
C LYS A 40 11.03 0.08 16.65
N GLN A 41 12.05 0.87 16.96
CA GLN A 41 13.19 1.08 16.08
C GLN A 41 13.90 -0.21 15.64
N LYS A 42 14.04 -1.18 16.54
CA LYS A 42 14.63 -2.50 16.24
C LYS A 42 13.84 -3.30 15.19
N LEU A 43 12.52 -3.10 15.11
CA LEU A 43 11.65 -3.80 14.17
C LEU A 43 11.55 -3.09 12.81
N LEU A 44 11.86 -1.80 12.73
CA LEU A 44 11.80 -1.03 11.48
C LEU A 44 12.67 -1.64 10.38
N ILE A 45 13.83 -2.18 10.75
CA ILE A 45 14.77 -2.84 9.82
C ILE A 45 14.11 -4.01 9.07
N PHE A 46 13.15 -4.69 9.70
CA PHE A 46 12.41 -5.80 9.09
C PHE A 46 11.10 -5.34 8.44
N VAL A 47 10.36 -4.45 9.11
CA VAL A 47 9.04 -4.02 8.64
C VAL A 47 9.14 -3.17 7.38
N VAL A 48 10.17 -2.32 7.25
CA VAL A 48 10.31 -1.43 6.09
C VAL A 48 10.53 -2.22 4.79
N PRO A 49 11.51 -3.15 4.69
CA PRO A 49 11.62 -4.06 3.55
C PRO A 49 10.37 -4.93 3.39
N LEU A 50 9.82 -5.41 4.51
CA LEU A 50 8.47 -5.94 4.70
C LEU A 50 7.44 -5.37 3.72
N LEU A 51 7.10 -4.11 4.00
CA LEU A 51 6.07 -3.36 3.31
C LEU A 51 6.38 -3.18 1.82
N ILE A 52 7.65 -2.93 1.47
CA ILE A 52 8.07 -2.77 0.07
C ILE A 52 7.88 -4.07 -0.71
N VAL A 53 8.25 -5.21 -0.12
CA VAL A 53 8.11 -6.53 -0.77
C VAL A 53 6.64 -6.84 -0.99
N ILE A 54 5.79 -6.68 0.04
CA ILE A 54 4.35 -6.91 -0.09
C ILE A 54 3.76 -6.00 -1.18
N GLU A 55 4.12 -4.73 -1.22
CA GLU A 55 3.61 -3.78 -2.22
C GLU A 55 4.07 -4.12 -3.65
N ASN A 56 5.33 -4.55 -3.84
CA ASN A 56 5.81 -5.07 -5.11
C ASN A 56 5.06 -6.32 -5.54
N MET A 57 4.85 -7.27 -4.62
CA MET A 57 4.08 -8.49 -4.91
C MET A 57 2.66 -8.14 -5.35
N LEU A 58 2.00 -7.20 -4.66
CA LEU A 58 0.67 -6.71 -5.06
C LEU A 58 0.68 -6.05 -6.44
N ALA A 59 1.70 -5.24 -6.75
CA ALA A 59 1.83 -4.64 -8.07
C ALA A 59 1.89 -5.69 -9.19
N LEU A 60 2.70 -6.74 -9.00
CA LEU A 60 2.85 -7.82 -9.97
C LEU A 60 1.57 -8.67 -10.06
N CYS A 61 0.95 -9.01 -8.93
CA CYS A 61 -0.25 -9.85 -8.90
C CYS A 61 -1.50 -9.15 -9.45
N LEU A 62 -1.50 -7.81 -9.53
CA LEU A 62 -2.54 -7.06 -10.24
C LEU A 62 -2.41 -7.19 -11.77
N ILE A 63 -1.18 -7.34 -12.26
CA ILE A 63 -0.89 -7.40 -13.70
C ILE A 63 -0.98 -8.85 -14.21
N PHE A 64 -0.48 -9.80 -13.42
CA PHE A 64 -0.49 -11.23 -13.75
C PHE A 64 -1.67 -11.96 -13.10
N PRO A 65 -2.15 -13.08 -13.68
CA PRO A 65 -3.12 -13.95 -13.01
C PRO A 65 -2.43 -14.67 -11.84
N VAL A 66 -2.96 -14.49 -10.63
CA VAL A 66 -2.45 -15.11 -9.39
C VAL A 66 -3.64 -15.42 -8.49
N ASN A 67 -3.45 -16.35 -7.53
CA ASN A 67 -4.48 -16.76 -6.58
C ASN A 67 -5.17 -15.53 -5.92
N PRO A 68 -6.48 -15.35 -6.11
CA PRO A 68 -7.17 -14.14 -5.70
C PRO A 68 -7.34 -14.03 -4.18
N VAL A 69 -7.38 -15.15 -3.46
CA VAL A 69 -7.49 -15.18 -1.99
C VAL A 69 -6.22 -14.62 -1.36
N LEU A 70 -5.06 -15.09 -1.82
CA LEU A 70 -3.77 -14.61 -1.33
C LEU A 70 -3.60 -13.11 -1.59
N PHE A 71 -4.03 -12.66 -2.78
CA PHE A 71 -4.03 -11.23 -3.11
C PHE A 71 -4.91 -10.42 -2.17
N LEU A 72 -6.15 -10.88 -1.93
CA LEU A 72 -7.09 -10.18 -1.06
C LEU A 72 -6.51 -10.01 0.35
N ILE A 73 -5.91 -11.07 0.91
CA ILE A 73 -5.32 -11.04 2.25
C ILE A 73 -4.13 -10.07 2.32
N LEU A 74 -3.18 -10.17 1.38
CA LEU A 74 -2.00 -9.30 1.35
C LEU A 74 -2.38 -7.84 1.08
N GLY A 75 -3.29 -7.61 0.14
CA GLY A 75 -3.74 -6.28 -0.24
C GLY A 75 -4.51 -5.61 0.89
N ALA A 76 -5.46 -6.32 1.50
CA ALA A 76 -6.24 -5.78 2.61
C ALA A 76 -5.36 -5.53 3.83
N SER A 77 -4.46 -6.45 4.18
CA SER A 77 -3.56 -6.26 5.34
C SER A 77 -2.60 -5.09 5.17
N LEU A 78 -1.98 -4.93 3.99
CA LEU A 78 -1.12 -3.79 3.68
C LEU A 78 -1.89 -2.48 3.77
N GLN A 79 -3.09 -2.46 3.20
CA GLN A 79 -3.88 -1.23 3.13
C GLN A 79 -4.46 -0.85 4.49
N LEU A 80 -4.92 -1.82 5.29
CA LEU A 80 -5.31 -1.61 6.67
C LEU A 80 -4.15 -1.08 7.52
N PHE A 81 -2.93 -1.62 7.34
CA PHE A 81 -1.76 -1.10 8.02
C PHE A 81 -1.55 0.40 7.75
N TYR A 82 -1.60 0.83 6.49
CA TYR A 82 -1.44 2.24 6.15
C TYR A 82 -2.61 3.11 6.62
N ILE A 83 -3.85 2.62 6.52
CA ILE A 83 -5.02 3.35 7.03
C ILE A 83 -4.86 3.60 8.53
N VAL A 84 -4.52 2.57 9.30
CA VAL A 84 -4.31 2.67 10.75
C VAL A 84 -3.16 3.63 11.07
N LEU A 85 -2.03 3.49 10.37
CA LEU A 85 -0.86 4.34 10.53
C LEU A 85 -1.20 5.83 10.31
N LEU A 86 -1.93 6.13 9.23
CA LEU A 86 -2.32 7.50 8.87
C LEU A 86 -3.40 8.04 9.81
N PHE A 87 -4.39 7.22 10.18
CA PHE A 87 -5.49 7.62 11.06
C PHE A 87 -4.97 8.15 12.40
N PHE A 88 -4.06 7.42 13.05
CA PHE A 88 -3.44 7.84 14.32
C PHE A 88 -2.48 9.03 14.22
N ASN A 89 -2.13 9.44 12.99
CA ASN A 89 -1.17 10.51 12.73
C ASN A 89 -1.77 11.66 11.90
N THR A 90 -3.10 11.70 11.77
CA THR A 90 -3.83 12.76 11.06
C THR A 90 -3.50 14.14 11.63
N GLY A 91 -3.21 15.10 10.75
CA GLY A 91 -2.87 16.47 11.12
C GLY A 91 -1.42 16.67 11.56
N LYS A 92 -0.60 15.61 11.61
CA LYS A 92 0.84 15.73 11.89
C LYS A 92 1.63 16.06 10.63
N ASN A 93 2.67 16.87 10.84
CA ASN A 93 3.69 17.21 9.85
C ASN A 93 5.04 16.65 10.27
N PHE A 94 5.61 15.81 9.43
CA PHE A 94 6.89 15.15 9.64
C PHE A 94 7.97 15.81 8.78
N THR A 95 8.98 16.38 9.42
CA THR A 95 10.03 17.18 8.79
C THR A 95 11.15 16.33 8.19
N ASN A 96 11.37 15.10 8.68
CA ASN A 96 12.41 14.22 8.12
C ASN A 96 11.93 13.45 6.89
N ASN A 97 10.62 13.49 6.60
CA ASN A 97 10.03 12.91 5.42
C ASN A 97 10.13 13.90 4.25
N CYS A 98 10.87 13.52 3.19
CA CYS A 98 11.04 14.31 1.96
C CYS A 98 9.75 14.48 1.13
N GLN A 99 8.59 14.12 1.67
CA GLN A 99 7.29 14.07 1.00
C GLN A 99 7.27 13.19 -0.27
N CYS A 100 8.28 12.32 -0.41
CA CYS A 100 8.47 11.47 -1.57
C CYS A 100 7.43 10.33 -1.68
N PHE A 101 6.72 10.01 -0.60
CA PHE A 101 5.84 8.83 -0.48
C PHE A 101 4.37 9.21 -0.27
N SER A 102 3.83 10.06 -1.13
CA SER A 102 2.50 10.66 -1.01
C SER A 102 1.34 9.66 -0.85
N LEU A 103 1.47 8.44 -1.38
CA LEU A 103 0.41 7.42 -1.34
C LEU A 103 0.22 6.85 0.07
N ASN A 104 1.29 6.33 0.69
CA ASN A 104 1.18 5.48 1.88
C ASN A 104 1.93 6.02 3.11
N ALA A 105 2.86 6.97 2.93
CA ALA A 105 3.65 7.55 4.01
C ALA A 105 3.99 9.02 3.71
N PRO A 106 2.99 9.90 3.54
CA PRO A 106 3.21 11.33 3.28
C PRO A 106 3.91 12.02 4.47
N GLY A 107 4.58 13.14 4.20
CA GLY A 107 5.15 13.97 5.26
C GLY A 107 4.08 14.80 6.00
N ASN A 108 3.06 15.27 5.30
CA ASN A 108 1.87 15.90 5.88
C ASN A 108 0.69 14.93 5.78
N VAL A 109 0.18 14.47 6.91
CA VAL A 109 -0.91 13.50 6.94
C VAL A 109 -2.26 14.23 6.92
N THR A 110 -2.91 14.20 5.76
CA THR A 110 -4.25 14.80 5.59
C THR A 110 -5.33 13.74 5.47
N GLY A 111 -6.59 14.11 5.71
CA GLY A 111 -7.74 13.22 5.50
C GLY A 111 -7.83 12.68 4.07
N LYS A 112 -7.29 13.42 3.08
CA LYS A 112 -7.19 12.96 1.69
C LYS A 112 -6.30 11.73 1.54
N ASN A 113 -5.21 11.64 2.28
CA ASN A 113 -4.32 10.48 2.22
C ASN A 113 -5.03 9.23 2.76
N ILE A 114 -5.79 9.38 3.84
CA ILE A 114 -6.60 8.30 4.41
C ILE A 114 -7.69 7.87 3.42
N SER A 115 -8.43 8.81 2.84
CA SER A 115 -9.50 8.49 1.89
C SER A 115 -8.99 7.75 0.65
N VAL A 116 -7.82 8.14 0.12
CA VAL A 116 -7.17 7.40 -0.98
C VAL A 116 -6.84 5.98 -0.55
N ASN A 117 -6.30 5.78 0.66
CA ASN A 117 -5.98 4.45 1.13
C ASN A 117 -7.23 3.58 1.36
N VAL A 118 -8.33 4.16 1.84
CA VAL A 118 -9.63 3.48 1.98
C VAL A 118 -10.21 3.12 0.61
N LEU A 119 -10.13 4.01 -0.39
CA LEU A 119 -10.58 3.72 -1.75
C LEU A 119 -9.79 2.57 -2.38
N LEU A 120 -8.48 2.52 -2.17
CA LEU A 120 -7.64 1.39 -2.60
C LEU A 120 -8.06 0.09 -1.92
N LEU A 121 -8.35 0.11 -0.61
CA LEU A 121 -8.83 -1.07 0.12
C LEU A 121 -10.15 -1.58 -0.47
N ILE A 122 -11.14 -0.69 -0.63
CA ILE A 122 -12.43 -1.03 -1.22
C ILE A 122 -12.25 -1.59 -2.64
N SER A 123 -11.37 -0.99 -3.44
CA SER A 123 -11.10 -1.44 -4.81
C SER A 123 -10.54 -2.87 -4.82
N ILE A 124 -9.58 -3.17 -3.93
CA ILE A 124 -9.01 -4.52 -3.79
C ILE A 124 -10.09 -5.52 -3.37
N VAL A 125 -10.89 -5.18 -2.35
CA VAL A 125 -11.95 -6.05 -1.83
C VAL A 125 -13.03 -6.31 -2.88
N LEU A 126 -13.48 -5.30 -3.62
CA LEU A 126 -14.48 -5.47 -4.66
C LEU A 126 -13.96 -6.31 -5.83
N ILE A 127 -12.76 -6.04 -6.33
CA ILE A 127 -12.19 -6.79 -7.46
C ILE A 127 -11.97 -8.25 -7.09
N TYR A 128 -11.26 -8.51 -5.99
CA TYR A 128 -10.84 -9.87 -5.65
C TYR A 128 -11.92 -10.65 -4.90
N GLY A 129 -12.78 -9.99 -4.12
CA GLY A 129 -13.97 -10.62 -3.57
C GLY A 129 -14.93 -11.09 -4.66
N TRP A 130 -15.07 -10.32 -5.74
CA TRP A 130 -15.87 -10.74 -6.89
C TRP A 130 -15.23 -11.89 -7.67
N LEU A 131 -13.90 -11.88 -7.86
CA LEU A 131 -13.17 -12.99 -8.50
C LEU A 131 -13.31 -14.31 -7.72
N ILE A 132 -13.19 -14.26 -6.39
CA ILE A 132 -13.38 -15.42 -5.51
C ILE A 132 -14.81 -15.94 -5.62
N ASN A 133 -15.80 -15.05 -5.59
CA ASN A 133 -17.22 -15.43 -5.68
C ASN A 133 -17.58 -16.12 -7.00
N ILE A 134 -16.85 -15.83 -8.09
CA ILE A 134 -17.07 -16.47 -9.41
C ILE A 134 -16.32 -17.81 -9.54
N GLY A 135 -15.52 -18.20 -8.54
CA GLY A 135 -14.77 -19.46 -8.55
C GLY A 135 -13.58 -19.48 -9.51
N ILE A 136 -13.03 -18.31 -9.85
CA ILE A 136 -11.78 -18.21 -10.61
C ILE A 136 -10.65 -18.32 -9.59
N GLU A 137 -10.18 -19.54 -9.30
CA GLU A 137 -8.98 -19.79 -8.49
C GLU A 137 -7.68 -19.49 -9.24
#